data_AF-A0A961U4K4-F1
#
_entry.id   AF-A0A961U4K4-F1
#
_cell.length_a   1.000
_cell.length_b   1.000
_cell.length_c   1.000
_cell.angle_alpha   90.00
_cell.angle_beta   90.00
_cell.angle_gamma   90.00
#
_symmetry.space_group_name_H-M   'P 1'
#
loop_
_entity.id
_entity.type
_entity.pdbx_description
1 polymer ?
#
loop_
_entity_poly.entity_id
_entity_poly.type
_entity_poly.pdbx_seq_one_letter_code
_entity_poly.pdbx_strand_id
1 'polypeptide(L)'
;MKPRLLRLSYFVWVLAPMAMFGIYQLYGLPHAIWTYEFQGTHADWSSRWYTRCTFIGPYGEFTTFPVNGKCGWVAFFKEKGADQ
;
A
#
# COMPACT_ATOMS: atom_id res chain seq x y z
N MET A 1 46.59 5.84 -20.99
CA MET A 1 45.43 5.04 -20.53
C MET A 1 44.18 5.88 -20.74
N LYS A 2 43.22 5.45 -21.59
CA LYS A 2 41.99 6.22 -21.85
C LYS A 2 41.03 5.96 -20.68
N PRO A 3 40.71 6.97 -19.84
CA PRO A 3 39.86 6.74 -18.68
C PRO A 3 38.44 6.45 -19.19
N ARG A 4 37.97 5.20 -18.99
CA ARG A 4 36.62 4.75 -19.32
C ARG A 4 35.69 5.15 -18.18
N LEU A 5 35.37 6.44 -18.10
CA LEU A 5 34.70 7.05 -16.94
C LEU A 5 33.19 6.77 -16.86
N LEU A 6 32.55 6.27 -17.93
CA LEU A 6 31.10 6.04 -17.96
C LEU A 6 30.80 4.68 -18.59
N ARG A 7 30.71 3.65 -17.76
CA ARG A 7 30.11 2.36 -18.13
C ARG A 7 28.67 2.33 -17.62
N LEU A 8 27.73 1.96 -18.48
CA LEU A 8 26.31 1.83 -18.13
C LEU A 8 26.06 0.90 -16.94
N SER A 9 26.94 -0.09 -16.74
CA SER A 9 26.92 -1.02 -15.61
C SER A 9 26.99 -0.34 -14.25
N TYR A 10 27.59 0.84 -14.14
CA TYR A 10 27.65 1.60 -12.90
C TYR A 10 26.31 2.20 -12.49
N PHE A 11 25.30 2.19 -13.37
CA PHE A 11 23.97 2.75 -13.12
C PHE A 11 22.89 1.68 -12.97
N VAL A 12 23.23 0.39 -12.98
CA VAL A 12 22.24 -0.70 -12.81
C VAL A 12 21.51 -0.57 -11.47
N TRP A 13 22.20 -0.09 -10.42
CA TRP A 13 21.57 0.15 -9.12
C TRP A 13 20.47 1.22 -9.16
N VAL A 14 20.48 2.14 -10.14
CA VAL A 14 19.47 3.20 -10.33
C VAL A 14 18.10 2.62 -10.74
N LEU A 15 18.09 1.41 -11.30
CA LEU A 15 16.84 0.71 -11.60
C LEU A 15 16.01 0.44 -10.34
N ALA A 16 16.65 0.19 -9.19
CA ALA A 16 15.96 -0.06 -7.93
C ALA A 16 15.18 1.15 -7.40
N PRO A 17 15.77 2.36 -7.21
CA PRO A 17 15.01 3.54 -6.80
C PRO A 17 14.01 3.97 -7.88
N MET A 18 14.31 3.81 -9.17
CA MET A 18 13.32 4.07 -10.23
C MET A 18 12.10 3.15 -10.13
N ALA A 19 12.31 1.85 -9.93
CA ALA A 19 11.21 0.89 -9.77
C ALA A 19 10.38 1.19 -8.51
N MET A 20 11.05 1.48 -7.39
CA MET A 20 10.38 1.84 -6.14
C MET A 20 9.56 3.14 -6.29
N PHE A 21 10.12 4.15 -6.96
CA PHE A 21 9.41 5.39 -7.27
C PHE A 21 8.21 5.15 -8.21
N GLY A 22 8.36 4.27 -9.20
CA GLY A 22 7.25 3.88 -10.08
C GLY A 22 6.11 3.20 -9.33
N ILE A 23 6.42 2.27 -8.42
CA ILE A 23 5.42 1.62 -7.55
C ILE A 23 4.72 2.66 -6.67
N TYR A 24 5.48 3.57 -6.08
CA TYR A 24 4.94 4.68 -5.28
C TYR A 24 3.95 5.54 -6.08
N GLN A 25 4.28 5.92 -7.32
CA GLN A 25 3.37 6.72 -8.16
C GLN A 25 2.10 5.95 -8.56
N LEU A 26 2.20 4.63 -8.76
CA LEU A 26 1.08 3.79 -9.21
C LEU A 26 0.14 3.39 -8.06
N TYR A 27 0.67 3.04 -6.90
CA TYR A 27 -0.09 2.46 -5.80
C TYR A 27 -0.17 3.37 -4.56
N GLY A 28 0.73 4.35 -4.45
CA GLY A 28 0.84 5.22 -3.28
C GLY A 28 1.66 4.59 -2.16
N LEU A 29 1.32 4.92 -0.92
CA LEU A 29 2.03 4.45 0.28
C LEU A 29 1.21 3.39 1.01
N PRO A 30 1.87 2.51 1.79
CA PRO A 30 1.18 1.51 2.59
C PRO A 30 0.51 2.15 3.81
N HIS A 31 -0.71 1.71 4.08
CA HIS A 31 -1.50 2.01 5.27
C HIS A 31 -1.86 0.72 5.97
N ALA A 32 -1.69 0.69 7.29
CA ALA A 32 -1.99 -0.47 8.11
C ALA A 32 -3.44 -0.42 8.61
N ILE A 33 -4.07 -1.59 8.78
CA ILE A 33 -5.40 -1.67 9.37
C ILE A 33 -5.38 -1.09 10.78
N TRP A 34 -6.32 -0.19 11.06
CA TRP A 34 -6.47 0.47 12.34
C TRP A 34 -7.71 -0.03 13.06
N THR A 35 -8.87 0.11 12.42
CA THR A 35 -10.15 -0.36 12.96
C THR A 35 -10.94 -1.12 11.89
N TYR A 36 -11.86 -1.96 12.35
CA TYR A 36 -12.74 -2.69 11.47
C TYR A 36 -14.10 -2.89 12.14
N GLU A 37 -15.13 -2.92 11.31
CA GLU A 37 -16.49 -3.29 11.71
C GLU A 37 -16.81 -4.64 11.08
N PHE A 38 -17.51 -5.49 11.82
CA PHE A 38 -17.93 -6.79 11.33
C PHE A 38 -19.32 -7.16 11.85
N GLN A 39 -20.01 -7.99 11.08
CA GLN A 39 -21.23 -8.68 11.49
C GLN A 39 -20.88 -10.13 11.85
N GLY A 40 -21.43 -10.61 12.96
CA GLY A 40 -21.18 -11.95 13.47
C GLY A 40 -21.06 -11.97 14.99
N THR A 41 -20.68 -13.13 15.53
CA THR A 41 -20.45 -13.31 16.96
C THR A 41 -18.97 -13.08 17.32
N HIS A 42 -18.71 -12.57 18.52
CA HIS A 42 -17.34 -12.50 19.04
C HIS A 42 -16.77 -13.88 19.40
N ALA A 43 -17.64 -14.87 19.65
CA ALA A 43 -17.25 -16.21 20.07
C ALA A 43 -16.60 -17.03 18.94
N ASP A 44 -16.98 -16.78 17.69
CA ASP A 44 -16.43 -17.46 16.52
C ASP A 44 -15.78 -16.43 15.58
N TRP A 45 -14.47 -16.59 15.40
CA TRP A 45 -13.67 -15.68 14.58
C TRP A 45 -13.80 -16.04 13.09
N SER A 46 -14.16 -17.28 12.78
CA SER A 46 -14.24 -17.78 11.41
C SER A 46 -15.52 -17.35 10.69
N SER A 47 -16.58 -17.05 11.44
CA SER A 47 -17.88 -16.62 10.92
C SER A 47 -18.04 -15.10 10.80
N ARG A 48 -16.98 -14.32 11.02
CA ARG A 48 -17.04 -12.85 11.00
C ARG A 48 -17.06 -12.35 9.56
N TRP A 49 -18.10 -11.60 9.22
CA TRP A 49 -18.21 -10.91 7.95
C TRP A 49 -17.89 -9.43 8.15
N TYR A 50 -16.72 -9.00 7.70
CA TYR A 50 -16.31 -7.61 7.84
C TYR A 50 -17.20 -6.72 6.96
N THR A 51 -17.50 -5.51 7.41
CA THR A 51 -18.33 -4.53 6.69
C THR A 51 -17.59 -3.23 6.40
N ARG A 52 -16.68 -2.82 7.29
CA ARG A 52 -15.77 -1.69 7.08
C ARG A 52 -14.36 -2.03 7.54
N CYS A 53 -13.40 -1.56 6.76
CA CYS A 53 -11.97 -1.65 7.05
C CYS A 53 -11.38 -0.24 7.01
N THR A 54 -10.89 0.23 8.15
CA THR A 54 -10.27 1.54 8.28
C THR A 54 -8.76 1.38 8.39
N PHE A 55 -8.03 2.02 7.49
CA PHE A 55 -6.58 1.99 7.41
C PHE A 55 -6.00 3.35 7.77
N ILE A 56 -4.89 3.35 8.50
CA ILE A 56 -4.14 4.55 8.87
C ILE A 56 -2.72 4.48 8.32
N GLY A 57 -2.21 5.61 7.85
CA GLY A 57 -0.88 5.69 7.29
C GLY A 57 -0.48 7.12 6.95
N PRO A 58 0.59 7.29 6.15
CA PRO A 58 1.18 8.59 5.87
C PRO A 58 0.22 9.62 5.27
N TYR A 59 -0.80 9.16 4.53
CA TYR A 59 -1.82 10.02 3.92
C TYR A 59 -3.11 10.16 4.76
N GLY A 60 -3.04 9.80 6.05
CA GLY A 60 -4.18 9.86 6.96
C GLY A 60 -5.01 8.58 6.98
N GLU A 61 -6.32 8.73 7.20
CA GLU A 61 -7.27 7.64 7.39
C GLU A 61 -8.09 7.35 6.12
N PHE A 62 -8.20 6.06 5.77
CA PHE A 62 -8.98 5.56 4.64
C PHE A 62 -9.93 4.44 5.09
N THR A 63 -11.23 4.68 4.95
CA THR A 63 -12.25 3.65 5.16
C THR A 63 -12.66 3.04 3.83
N THR A 64 -12.57 1.71 3.72
CA THR A 64 -12.94 0.96 2.52
C THR A 64 -13.82 -0.23 2.85
N PHE A 65 -14.51 -0.75 1.83
CA PHE A 65 -15.26 -1.99 1.94
C PHE A 65 -14.31 -3.20 1.86
N PRO A 66 -14.62 -4.28 2.60
CA PRO A 66 -13.82 -5.49 2.60
C PRO A 66 -13.88 -6.22 1.26
N VAL A 67 -12.80 -6.93 0.95
CA VAL A 67 -12.72 -7.78 -0.24
C VAL A 67 -13.04 -9.21 0.20
N ASN A 68 -14.05 -9.83 -0.42
CA ASN A 68 -14.54 -11.16 -0.05
C ASN A 68 -14.93 -11.27 1.44
N GLY A 69 -15.53 -10.21 1.99
CA GLY A 69 -15.97 -10.18 3.39
C GLY A 69 -14.84 -10.14 4.41
N LYS A 70 -13.59 -9.88 3.99
CA LYS A 70 -12.42 -9.78 4.87
C LYS A 70 -11.67 -8.46 4.69
N CYS A 71 -11.12 -7.95 5.78
CA CYS A 71 -10.17 -6.85 5.76
C CYS A 71 -8.75 -7.36 5.57
N GLY A 72 -7.98 -6.75 4.67
CA GLY A 72 -6.53 -6.94 4.60
C GLY A 72 -5.82 -6.24 5.75
N TRP A 73 -4.59 -6.66 6.05
CA TRP A 73 -3.75 -6.01 7.06
C TRP A 73 -3.12 -4.71 6.56
N VAL A 74 -2.80 -4.66 5.27
CA VAL A 74 -2.17 -3.51 4.60
C VAL A 74 -2.89 -3.26 3.29
N ALA A 75 -3.16 -2.00 3.02
CA ALA A 75 -3.65 -1.52 1.74
C ALA A 75 -2.83 -0.31 1.32
N PHE A 76 -2.69 -0.11 0.01
CA PHE A 76 -1.96 1.03 -0.53
C PHE A 76 -2.96 2.09 -0.99
N PHE A 77 -2.74 3.33 -0.56
CA PHE A 77 -3.56 4.47 -0.94
C PHE A 77 -2.70 5.59 -1.49
N LYS A 78 -3.25 6.32 -2.45
CA LYS A 78 -2.68 7.59 -2.93
C LYS A 78 -3.18 8.74 -2.06
N GLU A 79 -2.41 9.83 -2.04
CA GLU A 79 -2.79 11.05 -1.34
C GLU A 79 -4.06 11.66 -1.96
N LYS A 80 -5.02 12.06 -1.13
CA LYS A 80 -6.26 12.71 -1.58
C LYS A 80 -5.90 14.07 -2.17
N GLY A 81 -5.88 14.17 -3.50
CA GLY A 81 -5.50 15.39 -4.24
C GLY A 81 -4.47 15.16 -5.35
N ALA A 82 -3.90 13.96 -5.48
CA ALA A 82 -2.92 13.65 -6.53
C ALA A 82 -3.49 13.44 -7.95
N ASP A 83 -4.81 13.57 -8.13
CA ASP A 83 -5.52 13.48 -9.42
C ASP A 83 -6.10 14.86 -9.87
N GLN A 84 -5.51 15.98 -9.43
CA GLN A 84 -5.78 17.31 -9.99
C GLN A 84 -4.69 17.75 -10.96
#